data_AF-A0A7W3YL65-F1
#
_entry.id   AF-A0A7W3YL65-F1
#
_cell.length_a   1.000
_cell.length_b   1.000
_cell.length_c   1.000
_cell.angle_alpha   90.00
_cell.angle_beta   90.00
_cell.angle_gamma   90.00
#
_symmetry.space_group_name_H-M   'P 1'
#
loop_
_entity.id
_entity.type
_entity.pdbx_description
1 polymer ?
#
loop_
_entity_poly.entity_id
_entity_poly.type
_entity_poly.pdbx_seq_one_letter_code
_entity_poly.pdbx_strand_id
1 'polypeptide(L)'
;MSKLEFTITQSDERARTGLLQVNGRQVETPALVASGDELEKLSPLQLKQTGIRAVKTSGLKRWLKYDSVTEKLGDLHQLFQWDGLLFVDLETEEAYRLAKPRGKKHDGVRFHDPTTGQLKFWQPATALQIQEVLGADIFQSFDQATDYYAPVDDLKAGVKQTNDWLSVVVSQKEQALGSIVGGGLRDLRTASIEAVDEAGLSGYRLSGIPNNLDDPEFSRIINEITPKLAEQKLRYLPAALSFDQMLVAILAGVDLIDSNLAAKKAANGTALVNQGASALHLDREHFRFDSQVIDRQCACITCQAGYSRALLHSLITNHSFYGEQLLLQHNLFTLNKLMSSLRQAIKNYQTKNFVQELLQNQ
;
A
#
# COMPACT_ATOMS: atom_id res chain seq x y z
N MET A 1 7.77 -19.89 9.64
CA MET A 1 7.00 -19.13 8.63
C MET A 1 6.36 -20.13 7.68
N SER A 2 5.10 -19.91 7.30
CA SER A 2 4.40 -20.75 6.33
C SER A 2 4.62 -20.22 4.92
N LYS A 3 4.39 -21.08 3.93
CA LYS A 3 4.33 -20.67 2.52
C LYS A 3 3.17 -19.68 2.31
N LEU A 4 3.37 -18.70 1.42
CA LEU A 4 2.31 -17.85 0.90
C LEU A 4 1.52 -18.65 -0.15
N GLU A 5 0.22 -18.78 0.07
CA GLU A 5 -0.71 -19.42 -0.84
C GLU A 5 -1.71 -18.38 -1.34
N PHE A 6 -1.77 -18.22 -2.67
CA PHE A 6 -2.73 -17.34 -3.31
C PHE A 6 -3.59 -18.17 -4.27
N THR A 7 -4.91 -18.13 -4.06
CA THR A 7 -5.88 -18.85 -4.89
C THR A 7 -6.86 -17.87 -5.51
N ILE A 8 -6.91 -17.82 -6.83
CA ILE A 8 -7.93 -17.03 -7.54
C ILE A 8 -9.24 -17.82 -7.49
N THR A 9 -10.29 -17.19 -6.97
CA THR A 9 -11.63 -17.78 -6.86
C THR A 9 -12.53 -17.44 -8.03
N GLN A 10 -12.37 -16.24 -8.60
CA GLN A 10 -13.08 -15.80 -9.81
C GLN A 10 -12.30 -14.68 -10.51
N SER A 11 -12.51 -14.55 -11.81
CA SER A 11 -12.09 -13.40 -12.61
C SER A 11 -13.23 -12.88 -13.48
N ASP A 12 -13.24 -11.56 -13.70
CA ASP A 12 -14.12 -10.88 -14.67
C ASP A 12 -13.25 -9.94 -15.50
N GLU A 13 -13.12 -10.25 -16.79
CA GLU A 13 -12.07 -9.73 -17.67
C GLU A 13 -10.67 -9.90 -17.04
N ARG A 14 -10.02 -8.80 -16.64
CA ARG A 14 -8.68 -8.79 -16.03
C ARG A 14 -8.74 -8.63 -14.51
N ALA A 15 -9.89 -8.21 -13.97
CA ALA A 15 -10.11 -8.07 -12.54
C ALA A 15 -10.24 -9.46 -11.89
N ARG A 16 -9.72 -9.62 -10.68
CA ARG A 16 -9.61 -10.93 -10.04
C ARG A 16 -9.98 -10.83 -8.58
N THR A 17 -10.64 -11.87 -8.07
CA THR A 17 -10.89 -12.03 -6.65
C THR A 17 -10.41 -13.39 -6.18
N GLY A 18 -9.75 -13.41 -5.04
CA GLY A 18 -9.09 -14.60 -4.54
C GLY A 18 -8.91 -14.59 -3.04
N LEU A 19 -8.17 -15.58 -2.59
CA LEU A 19 -7.81 -15.78 -1.20
C LEU A 19 -6.30 -15.86 -1.04
N LEU A 20 -5.77 -14.98 -0.20
CA LEU A 20 -4.38 -14.96 0.23
C LEU A 20 -4.28 -15.55 1.64
N GLN A 21 -3.40 -16.54 1.80
CA GLN A 21 -3.10 -17.18 3.08
C GLN A 21 -1.58 -17.18 3.32
N VAL A 22 -1.15 -16.68 4.47
CA VAL A 22 0.26 -16.68 4.90
C VAL A 22 0.36 -16.52 6.41
N ASN A 23 1.27 -17.27 7.05
CA ASN A 23 1.52 -17.28 8.50
C ASN A 23 0.22 -17.35 9.34
N GLY A 24 -0.72 -18.21 8.93
CA GLY A 24 -2.01 -18.40 9.62
C GLY A 24 -3.03 -17.24 9.45
N ARG A 25 -2.71 -16.26 8.61
CA ARG A 25 -3.56 -15.10 8.31
C ARG A 25 -4.19 -15.25 6.94
N GLN A 26 -5.39 -14.71 6.80
CA GLN A 26 -6.20 -14.85 5.60
C GLN A 26 -6.82 -13.51 5.19
N VAL A 27 -6.69 -13.16 3.91
CA VAL A 27 -7.22 -11.93 3.31
C VAL A 27 -7.85 -12.24 1.95
N GLU A 28 -9.09 -11.79 1.72
CA GLU A 28 -9.71 -11.85 0.39
C GLU A 28 -9.20 -10.70 -0.50
N THR A 29 -8.95 -10.94 -1.78
CA THR A 29 -8.47 -9.93 -2.74
C THR A 29 -9.56 -9.52 -3.75
N PRO A 30 -9.56 -8.30 -4.31
CA PRO A 30 -8.64 -7.20 -4.01
C PRO A 30 -8.78 -6.70 -2.57
N ALA A 31 -7.67 -6.28 -1.97
CA ALA A 31 -7.62 -5.76 -0.60
C ALA A 31 -6.72 -4.53 -0.49
N LEU A 32 -7.05 -3.70 0.50
CA LEU A 32 -6.24 -2.55 0.90
C LEU A 32 -5.17 -2.99 1.88
N VAL A 33 -3.94 -2.56 1.61
CA VAL A 33 -2.88 -2.45 2.60
C VAL A 33 -2.92 -1.02 3.12
N ALA A 34 -3.55 -0.81 4.27
CA ALA A 34 -3.68 0.53 4.82
C ALA A 34 -2.31 1.08 5.23
N SER A 35 -2.01 2.31 4.84
CA SER A 35 -0.76 3.00 5.18
C SER A 35 -1.01 4.47 5.59
N GLY A 36 0.06 5.12 6.07
CA GLY A 36 0.03 6.49 6.57
C GLY A 36 0.34 6.57 8.07
N ASP A 37 1.07 7.59 8.48
CA ASP A 37 1.48 7.79 9.87
C ASP A 37 0.24 8.00 10.78
N GLU A 38 -0.89 8.47 10.22
CA GLU A 38 -2.16 8.65 10.93
C GLU A 38 -2.80 7.33 11.38
N LEU A 39 -2.39 6.17 10.85
CA LEU A 39 -2.89 4.88 11.34
C LEU A 39 -2.53 4.63 12.80
N GLU A 40 -1.44 5.23 13.29
CA GLU A 40 -1.04 5.16 14.70
C GLU A 40 -2.05 5.84 15.65
N LYS A 41 -3.02 6.60 15.11
CA LYS A 41 -4.13 7.16 15.87
C LYS A 41 -5.20 6.12 16.22
N LEU A 42 -5.17 4.94 15.61
CA LEU A 42 -6.13 3.87 15.86
C LEU A 42 -5.47 2.72 16.60
N SER A 43 -6.16 2.22 17.61
CA SER A 43 -5.81 0.93 18.19
C SER A 43 -6.04 -0.20 17.16
N PRO A 44 -5.33 -1.33 17.31
CA PRO A 44 -5.56 -2.55 16.52
C PRO A 44 -7.03 -2.97 16.49
N LEU A 45 -7.76 -2.83 17.60
CA LEU A 45 -9.19 -3.13 17.67
C LEU A 45 -10.01 -2.20 16.76
N GLN A 46 -9.74 -0.89 16.81
CA GLN A 46 -10.41 0.08 15.95
C GLN A 46 -10.11 -0.16 14.47
N LEU A 47 -8.86 -0.49 14.12
CA LEU A 47 -8.51 -0.88 12.74
C LEU A 47 -9.27 -2.12 12.27
N LYS A 48 -9.42 -3.14 13.12
CA LYS A 48 -10.22 -4.33 12.79
C LYS A 48 -11.70 -3.99 12.57
N GLN A 49 -12.25 -3.05 13.34
CA GLN A 49 -13.64 -2.61 13.19
C GLN A 49 -13.91 -1.89 11.85
N THR A 50 -12.88 -1.33 11.19
CA THR A 50 -13.04 -0.80 9.84
C THR A 50 -13.03 -1.90 8.77
N GLY A 51 -12.76 -3.14 9.16
CA GLY A 51 -12.63 -4.30 8.28
C GLY A 51 -11.31 -4.39 7.52
N ILE A 52 -10.33 -3.53 7.85
CA ILE A 52 -8.98 -3.62 7.29
C ILE A 52 -8.29 -4.88 7.83
N ARG A 53 -7.64 -5.62 6.92
CA ARG A 53 -6.95 -6.87 7.24
C ARG A 53 -5.46 -6.87 6.88
N ALA A 54 -4.95 -5.77 6.32
CA ALA A 54 -3.54 -5.60 6.02
C ALA A 54 -3.11 -4.16 6.32
N VAL A 55 -1.96 -3.99 6.97
CA VAL A 55 -1.38 -2.68 7.30
C VAL A 55 0.08 -2.64 6.90
N LYS A 56 0.59 -1.44 6.63
CA LYS A 56 2.00 -1.19 6.35
C LYS A 56 2.63 -0.35 7.45
N THR A 57 3.84 -0.70 7.85
CA THR A 57 4.68 0.11 8.73
C THR A 57 6.02 0.40 8.06
N SER A 58 6.69 1.47 8.49
CA SER A 58 8.01 1.83 8.01
C SER A 58 9.10 0.95 8.65
N GLY A 59 9.90 0.29 7.82
CA GLY A 59 11.13 -0.38 8.25
C GLY A 59 12.29 0.60 8.46
N LEU A 60 12.47 1.56 7.56
CA LEU A 60 13.58 2.52 7.60
C LEU A 60 13.48 3.47 8.80
N LYS A 61 12.33 4.13 9.04
CA LYS A 61 12.15 5.02 10.20
C LYS A 61 12.36 4.27 11.52
N ARG A 62 11.86 3.03 11.62
CA ARG A 62 12.05 2.18 12.80
C ARG A 62 13.53 1.84 13.00
N TRP A 63 14.22 1.40 11.94
CA TRP A 63 15.65 1.12 12.02
C TRP A 63 16.46 2.35 12.47
N LEU A 64 16.19 3.53 11.88
CA LEU A 64 16.87 4.79 12.24
C LEU A 64 16.64 5.18 13.71
N LYS A 65 15.43 4.97 14.24
CA LYS A 65 15.10 5.32 15.62
C LYS A 65 15.82 4.45 16.66
N TYR A 66 16.00 3.15 16.39
CA TYR A 66 16.43 2.20 17.41
C TYR A 66 17.88 1.72 17.28
N ASP A 67 18.52 1.89 16.11
CA ASP A 67 19.94 1.62 15.79
C ASP A 67 20.39 0.14 15.88
N SER A 68 19.86 -0.63 16.85
CA SER A 68 20.07 -2.07 16.98
C SER A 68 18.88 -2.84 16.39
N VAL A 69 19.14 -3.65 15.35
CA VAL A 69 18.11 -4.38 14.59
C VAL A 69 17.32 -5.38 15.45
N THR A 70 17.97 -6.12 16.36
CA THR A 70 17.37 -7.31 16.98
C THR A 70 16.69 -7.08 18.34
N GLU A 71 17.25 -6.26 19.23
CA GLU A 71 16.76 -6.18 20.62
C GLU A 71 15.64 -5.16 20.86
N LYS A 72 15.52 -4.14 20.01
CA LYS A 72 14.63 -3.00 20.27
C LYS A 72 13.39 -2.93 19.39
N LEU A 73 13.38 -3.63 18.27
CA LEU A 73 12.29 -3.55 17.29
C LEU A 73 11.16 -4.52 17.61
N GLY A 74 11.50 -5.78 17.88
CA GLY A 74 10.56 -6.83 18.23
C GLY A 74 9.52 -7.14 17.16
N ASP A 75 8.81 -8.25 17.35
CA ASP A 75 7.71 -8.68 16.48
C ASP A 75 6.48 -7.77 16.73
N LEU A 76 6.11 -6.99 15.71
CA LEU A 76 5.02 -6.03 15.84
C LEU A 76 3.65 -6.70 15.98
N HIS A 77 3.47 -7.93 15.51
CA HIS A 77 2.22 -8.65 15.76
C HIS A 77 2.01 -8.91 17.25
N GLN A 78 3.07 -9.26 17.97
CA GLN A 78 3.00 -9.52 19.42
C GLN A 78 2.84 -8.22 20.20
N LEU A 79 3.63 -7.20 19.86
CA LEU A 79 3.61 -5.90 20.54
C LEU A 79 2.27 -5.16 20.38
N PHE A 80 1.67 -5.24 19.19
CA PHE A 80 0.40 -4.58 18.89
C PHE A 80 -0.80 -5.53 18.87
N GLN A 81 -0.64 -6.82 19.15
CA GLN A 81 -1.73 -7.81 19.06
C GLN A 81 -2.48 -7.76 17.71
N TRP A 82 -1.72 -7.59 16.62
CA TRP A 82 -2.26 -7.49 15.27
C TRP A 82 -2.33 -8.88 14.61
N ASP A 83 -3.52 -9.27 14.15
CA ASP A 83 -3.79 -10.58 13.52
C ASP A 83 -4.10 -10.48 12.02
N GLY A 84 -4.01 -9.29 11.44
CA GLY A 84 -4.01 -9.08 9.99
C GLY A 84 -2.61 -9.16 9.42
N LEU A 85 -2.48 -9.01 8.10
CA LEU A 85 -1.19 -8.97 7.41
C LEU A 85 -0.39 -7.73 7.81
N LEU A 86 0.92 -7.89 7.99
CA LEU A 86 1.86 -6.81 8.19
C LEU A 86 2.85 -6.72 7.04
N PHE A 87 2.87 -5.56 6.41
CA PHE A 87 3.89 -5.15 5.45
C PHE A 87 4.90 -4.24 6.13
N VAL A 88 6.18 -4.47 5.85
CA VAL A 88 7.26 -3.58 6.27
C VAL A 88 7.80 -2.89 5.03
N ASP A 89 7.56 -1.58 4.94
CA ASP A 89 8.07 -0.75 3.86
C ASP A 89 9.57 -0.56 3.99
N LEU A 90 10.29 -0.76 2.89
CA LEU A 90 11.73 -0.58 2.84
C LEU A 90 12.13 0.89 2.65
N GLU A 91 11.19 1.73 2.19
CA GLU A 91 11.37 3.17 1.95
C GLU A 91 12.67 3.46 1.19
N THR A 92 12.94 2.66 0.14
CA THR A 92 14.16 2.76 -0.68
C THR A 92 14.27 4.15 -1.30
N GLU A 93 13.18 4.71 -1.83
CA GLU A 93 13.14 6.08 -2.35
C GLU A 93 13.61 7.12 -1.32
N GLU A 94 13.17 7.01 -0.07
CA GLU A 94 13.58 7.92 1.00
C GLU A 94 15.07 7.77 1.32
N ALA A 95 15.56 6.54 1.46
CA ALA A 95 16.99 6.29 1.68
C ALA A 95 17.86 6.86 0.55
N TYR A 96 17.44 6.71 -0.71
CA TYR A 96 18.12 7.27 -1.87
C TYR A 96 18.05 8.80 -1.93
N ARG A 97 16.95 9.41 -1.47
CA ARG A 97 16.79 10.88 -1.36
C ARG A 97 17.74 11.48 -0.33
N LEU A 98 17.97 10.77 0.79
CA LEU A 98 18.92 11.18 1.83
C LEU A 98 20.39 11.03 1.39
N ALA A 99 20.65 10.22 0.38
CA ALA A 99 22.01 9.91 -0.06
C ALA A 99 22.57 10.92 -1.06
N LYS A 100 23.79 11.36 -0.80
CA LYS A 100 24.60 12.09 -1.80
C LYS A 100 24.98 11.13 -2.96
N PRO A 101 25.35 11.63 -4.15
CA PRO A 101 25.72 10.78 -5.29
C PRO A 101 26.75 9.69 -4.96
N ARG A 102 27.81 10.04 -4.21
CA ARG A 102 28.85 9.08 -3.77
C ARG A 102 28.35 8.03 -2.77
N GLY A 103 27.18 8.24 -2.17
CA GLY A 103 26.52 7.35 -1.23
C GLY A 103 25.69 6.25 -1.88
N LYS A 104 25.37 6.38 -3.18
CA LYS A 104 24.73 5.31 -3.97
C LYS A 104 25.80 4.27 -4.32
N LYS A 105 25.62 3.03 -3.86
CA LYS A 105 26.62 1.95 -3.99
C LYS A 105 25.97 0.72 -4.61
N HIS A 106 26.81 -0.19 -5.10
CA HIS A 106 26.37 -1.47 -5.67
C HIS A 106 25.69 -2.37 -4.63
N ASP A 107 25.98 -2.20 -3.35
CA ASP A 107 25.51 -3.04 -2.24
C ASP A 107 24.52 -2.32 -1.31
N GLY A 108 24.02 -1.15 -1.71
CA GLY A 108 23.02 -0.38 -0.98
C GLY A 108 23.26 1.13 -1.03
N VAL A 109 22.80 1.85 0.00
CA VAL A 109 22.85 3.31 0.06
C VAL A 109 23.36 3.82 1.40
N ARG A 110 24.39 4.68 1.36
CA ARG A 110 24.94 5.40 2.51
C ARG A 110 24.39 6.82 2.58
N PHE A 111 23.87 7.18 3.74
CA PHE A 111 23.36 8.52 4.03
C PHE A 111 23.61 8.87 5.50
N HIS A 112 23.49 10.16 5.85
CA HIS A 112 23.52 10.58 7.24
C HIS A 112 22.10 10.61 7.77
N ASP A 113 21.87 9.98 8.91
CA ASP A 113 20.60 10.04 9.62
C ASP A 113 20.23 11.52 9.89
N PRO A 114 19.06 12.01 9.41
CA PRO A 114 18.65 13.40 9.61
C PRO A 114 18.50 13.82 11.08
N THR A 115 18.25 12.86 11.97
CA THR A 115 18.02 13.12 13.40
C THR A 115 19.33 13.08 14.19
N THR A 116 20.16 12.07 13.96
CA THR A 116 21.39 11.86 14.77
C THR A 116 22.67 12.34 14.08
N GLY A 117 22.65 12.57 12.77
CA GLY A 117 23.82 12.88 11.96
C GLY A 117 24.77 11.69 11.74
N GLN A 118 24.47 10.50 12.27
CA GLN A 118 25.33 9.33 12.11
C GLN A 118 25.29 8.82 10.66
N LEU A 119 26.44 8.36 10.17
CA LEU A 119 26.51 7.67 8.89
C LEU A 119 25.84 6.29 9.00
N LYS A 120 24.80 6.07 8.20
CA LYS A 120 24.05 4.82 8.11
C LYS A 120 24.25 4.17 6.75
N PHE A 121 24.12 2.85 6.69
CA PHE A 121 24.19 2.07 5.45
C PHE A 121 22.98 1.15 5.29
N TRP A 122 22.06 1.54 4.40
CA TRP A 122 20.84 0.78 4.10
C TRP A 122 21.12 -0.19 2.97
N GLN A 123 21.16 -1.48 3.29
CA GLN A 123 21.53 -2.55 2.38
C GLN A 123 20.38 -3.54 2.23
N PRO A 124 20.30 -4.30 1.12
CA PRO A 124 19.32 -5.37 0.97
C PRO A 124 19.29 -6.35 2.14
N ALA A 125 20.47 -6.74 2.66
CA ALA A 125 20.56 -7.66 3.79
C ALA A 125 20.02 -7.05 5.10
N THR A 126 20.34 -5.78 5.38
CA THR A 126 19.80 -5.04 6.54
C THR A 126 18.29 -4.90 6.43
N ALA A 127 17.79 -4.57 5.24
CA ALA A 127 16.36 -4.44 4.97
C ALA A 127 15.62 -5.77 5.16
N LEU A 128 16.18 -6.89 4.69
CA LEU A 128 15.64 -8.23 4.94
C LEU A 128 15.59 -8.52 6.45
N GLN A 129 16.68 -8.30 7.18
CA GLN A 129 16.74 -8.54 8.62
C GLN A 129 15.70 -7.70 9.38
N ILE A 130 15.47 -6.45 8.96
CA ILE A 130 14.45 -5.59 9.55
C ILE A 130 13.04 -6.14 9.31
N GLN A 131 12.74 -6.66 8.12
CA GLN A 131 11.47 -7.32 7.83
C GLN A 131 11.27 -8.54 8.74
N GLU A 132 12.31 -9.36 8.92
CA GLU A 132 12.26 -10.55 9.79
C GLU A 132 12.00 -10.17 11.25
N VAL A 133 12.73 -9.20 11.79
CA VAL A 133 12.57 -8.80 13.19
C VAL A 133 11.21 -8.16 13.45
N LEU A 134 10.74 -7.30 12.54
CA LEU A 134 9.44 -6.64 12.69
C LEU A 134 8.25 -7.59 12.49
N GLY A 135 8.49 -8.79 11.97
CA GLY A 135 7.45 -9.79 11.75
C GLY A 135 6.67 -9.58 10.45
N ALA A 136 7.32 -9.14 9.37
CA ALA A 136 6.65 -9.02 8.07
C ALA A 136 6.06 -10.37 7.62
N ASP A 137 4.80 -10.36 7.17
CA ASP A 137 4.14 -11.56 6.65
C ASP A 137 4.50 -11.81 5.18
N ILE A 138 4.72 -10.74 4.42
CA ILE A 138 5.09 -10.78 3.01
C ILE A 138 6.34 -9.94 2.83
N PHE A 139 7.39 -10.60 2.40
CA PHE A 139 8.70 -9.99 2.22
C PHE A 139 8.76 -9.24 0.89
N GLN A 140 9.45 -8.12 0.89
CA GLN A 140 9.67 -7.30 -0.29
C GLN A 140 11.15 -7.38 -0.67
N SER A 141 11.42 -7.58 -1.97
CA SER A 141 12.78 -7.42 -2.48
C SER A 141 13.19 -5.95 -2.45
N PHE A 142 14.47 -5.72 -2.19
CA PHE A 142 15.05 -4.38 -2.26
C PHE A 142 15.14 -3.91 -3.71
N ASP A 143 14.96 -2.61 -3.95
CA ASP A 143 15.03 -2.01 -5.28
C ASP A 143 15.88 -0.74 -5.30
N GLN A 144 16.55 -0.51 -6.44
CA GLN A 144 17.25 0.74 -6.67
C GLN A 144 16.22 1.79 -7.09
N ALA A 145 15.96 2.75 -6.19
CA ALA A 145 15.09 3.89 -6.46
C ALA A 145 15.71 4.79 -7.54
N THR A 146 15.34 4.53 -8.78
CA THR A 146 15.71 5.30 -9.97
C THR A 146 14.54 6.17 -10.37
N ASP A 147 14.79 7.45 -10.66
CA ASP A 147 13.75 8.38 -11.09
C ASP A 147 13.04 7.82 -12.34
N TYR A 148 11.70 7.91 -12.35
CA TYR A 148 10.87 7.38 -13.42
C TYR A 148 11.24 7.95 -14.80
N TYR A 149 11.69 9.20 -14.84
CA TYR A 149 12.08 9.95 -16.04
C TYR A 149 13.60 10.01 -16.24
N ALA A 150 14.37 9.19 -15.50
CA ALA A 150 15.81 9.12 -15.68
C ALA A 150 16.19 8.69 -17.12
N PRO A 151 17.40 9.05 -17.59
CA PRO A 151 17.94 8.52 -18.84
C PRO A 151 17.83 6.99 -18.93
N VAL A 152 17.63 6.48 -20.14
CA VAL A 152 17.44 5.04 -20.41
C VAL A 152 18.56 4.20 -19.81
N ASP A 153 19.81 4.67 -19.87
CA ASP A 153 20.96 3.93 -19.34
C ASP A 153 20.97 3.88 -17.81
N ASP A 154 20.48 4.93 -17.13
CA ASP A 154 20.30 4.94 -15.68
C ASP A 154 19.17 3.98 -15.25
N LEU A 155 18.05 3.97 -15.99
CA LEU A 155 16.96 3.02 -15.77
C LEU A 155 17.42 1.57 -15.97
N LYS A 156 18.21 1.30 -17.02
CA LYS A 156 18.82 -0.03 -17.27
C LYS A 156 19.72 -0.45 -16.12
N ALA A 157 20.59 0.45 -15.66
CA ALA A 157 21.47 0.17 -14.53
C ALA A 157 20.68 -0.11 -13.25
N GLY A 158 19.62 0.66 -12.98
CA GLY A 158 18.71 0.47 -11.84
C GLY A 158 17.97 -0.87 -11.86
N VAL A 159 17.48 -1.29 -13.03
CA VAL A 159 16.85 -2.60 -13.22
C VAL A 159 17.86 -3.72 -12.99
N LYS A 160 19.05 -3.61 -13.59
CA LYS A 160 20.11 -4.61 -13.39
C LYS A 160 20.45 -4.77 -11.90
N GLN A 161 20.68 -3.66 -11.20
CA GLN A 161 21.03 -3.68 -9.78
C GLN A 161 19.91 -4.27 -8.91
N THR A 162 18.65 -3.92 -9.20
CA THR A 162 17.47 -4.47 -8.52
C THR A 162 17.37 -5.98 -8.71
N ASN A 163 17.62 -6.47 -9.93
CA ASN A 163 17.62 -7.89 -10.24
C ASN A 163 18.77 -8.63 -9.53
N ASP A 164 19.97 -8.06 -9.50
CA ASP A 164 21.13 -8.64 -8.81
C ASP A 164 20.85 -8.85 -7.30
N TRP A 165 20.06 -7.95 -6.69
CA TRP A 165 19.66 -8.03 -5.28
C TRP A 165 18.54 -9.03 -4.98
N LEU A 166 17.86 -9.61 -5.97
CA LEU A 166 16.85 -10.65 -5.73
C LEU A 166 17.43 -11.84 -4.96
N SER A 167 18.70 -12.16 -5.19
CA SER A 167 19.45 -13.22 -4.50
C SER A 167 19.38 -13.13 -2.96
N VAL A 168 19.22 -11.92 -2.41
CA VAL A 168 19.15 -11.69 -0.96
C VAL A 168 17.84 -12.18 -0.37
N VAL A 169 16.72 -12.05 -1.10
CA VAL A 169 15.38 -12.44 -0.61
C VAL A 169 15.01 -13.89 -0.95
N VAL A 170 15.87 -14.61 -1.68
CA VAL A 170 15.62 -16.01 -2.10
C VAL A 170 15.41 -16.95 -0.91
N SER A 171 16.04 -16.69 0.25
CA SER A 171 15.78 -17.45 1.48
C SER A 171 14.32 -17.37 1.94
N GLN A 172 13.62 -16.30 1.58
CA GLN A 172 12.21 -16.04 1.86
C GLN A 172 11.31 -16.20 0.62
N LYS A 173 11.78 -16.85 -0.45
CA LYS A 173 11.10 -16.89 -1.76
C LYS A 173 9.63 -17.30 -1.71
N GLU A 174 9.27 -18.20 -0.79
CA GLU A 174 7.91 -18.73 -0.61
C GLU A 174 6.93 -17.70 -0.05
N GLN A 175 7.40 -16.54 0.41
CA GLN A 175 6.59 -15.43 0.93
C GLN A 175 7.11 -14.05 0.47
N ALA A 176 8.01 -14.02 -0.52
CA ALA A 176 8.62 -12.80 -1.03
C ALA A 176 7.98 -12.34 -2.36
N LEU A 177 7.90 -11.03 -2.52
CA LEU A 177 7.51 -10.36 -3.75
C LEU A 177 8.73 -9.66 -4.37
N GLY A 178 8.94 -9.89 -5.66
CA GLY A 178 10.01 -9.25 -6.42
C GLY A 178 9.59 -7.89 -6.98
N SER A 179 10.44 -6.89 -6.81
CA SER A 179 10.23 -5.54 -7.34
C SER A 179 10.33 -5.51 -8.86
N ILE A 180 9.27 -5.06 -9.52
CA ILE A 180 9.21 -4.81 -10.95
C ILE A 180 9.50 -3.33 -11.17
N VAL A 181 10.66 -2.98 -11.72
CA VAL A 181 11.13 -1.60 -11.95
C VAL A 181 11.43 -1.36 -13.44
N GLY A 182 11.72 -0.11 -13.82
CA GLY A 182 12.06 0.23 -15.21
C GLY A 182 11.49 1.56 -15.73
N GLY A 183 11.00 2.43 -14.84
CA GLY A 183 10.37 3.68 -15.21
C GLY A 183 9.18 3.45 -16.15
N GLY A 184 9.07 4.27 -17.17
CA GLY A 184 8.04 4.16 -18.21
C GLY A 184 8.33 3.15 -19.34
N LEU A 185 9.45 2.43 -19.27
CA LEU A 185 9.97 1.60 -20.37
C LEU A 185 9.48 0.15 -20.26
N ARG A 186 8.65 -0.27 -21.21
CA ARG A 186 8.08 -1.61 -21.29
C ARG A 186 9.13 -2.73 -21.26
N ASP A 187 10.23 -2.57 -21.99
CA ASP A 187 11.24 -3.62 -22.11
C ASP A 187 12.00 -3.84 -20.79
N LEU A 188 12.26 -2.76 -20.04
CA LEU A 188 12.92 -2.86 -18.72
C LEU A 188 12.01 -3.46 -17.66
N ARG A 189 10.71 -3.14 -17.70
CA ARG A 189 9.70 -3.79 -16.85
C ARG A 189 9.62 -5.29 -17.16
N THR A 190 9.72 -5.65 -18.44
CA THR A 190 9.73 -7.06 -18.88
C THR A 190 10.95 -7.80 -18.36
N ALA A 191 12.15 -7.21 -18.47
CA ALA A 191 13.37 -7.78 -17.91
C ALA A 191 13.30 -7.95 -16.38
N SER A 192 12.61 -7.05 -15.66
CA SER A 192 12.37 -7.24 -14.22
C SER A 192 11.44 -8.42 -13.93
N ILE A 193 10.39 -8.60 -14.74
CA ILE A 193 9.45 -9.72 -14.60
C ILE A 193 10.18 -11.05 -14.79
N GLU A 194 10.96 -11.16 -15.86
CA GLU A 194 11.75 -12.35 -16.18
C GLU A 194 12.70 -12.72 -15.04
N ALA A 195 13.42 -11.74 -14.47
CA ALA A 195 14.32 -11.97 -13.35
C ALA A 195 13.57 -12.42 -12.07
N VAL A 196 12.41 -11.84 -11.77
CA VAL A 196 11.58 -12.25 -10.63
C VAL A 196 11.02 -13.67 -10.81
N ASP A 197 10.69 -14.04 -12.04
CA ASP A 197 10.23 -15.40 -12.36
C ASP A 197 11.35 -16.43 -12.28
N GLU A 198 12.54 -16.12 -12.79
CA GLU A 198 13.74 -16.95 -12.65
C GLU A 198 14.12 -17.16 -11.18
N ALA A 199 14.01 -16.11 -10.35
CA ALA A 199 14.23 -16.20 -8.91
C ALA A 199 13.18 -17.04 -8.16
N GLY A 200 12.05 -17.36 -8.80
CA GLY A 200 11.01 -18.23 -8.24
C GLY A 200 10.26 -17.64 -7.06
N LEU A 201 10.10 -16.30 -7.02
CA LEU A 201 9.40 -15.61 -5.93
C LEU A 201 7.87 -15.78 -6.04
N SER A 202 7.18 -15.68 -4.90
CA SER A 202 5.72 -15.88 -4.77
C SER A 202 4.86 -14.83 -5.47
N GLY A 203 5.44 -13.69 -5.85
CA GLY A 203 4.71 -12.69 -6.62
C GLY A 203 5.49 -11.44 -6.93
N TYR A 204 4.75 -10.39 -7.28
CA TYR A 204 5.29 -9.18 -7.85
C TYR A 204 4.90 -7.96 -7.03
N ARG A 205 5.88 -7.08 -6.78
CA ARG A 205 5.72 -5.74 -6.23
C ARG A 205 5.94 -4.74 -7.37
N LEU A 206 4.92 -3.98 -7.74
CA LEU A 206 4.97 -3.05 -8.86
C LEU A 206 5.59 -1.71 -8.42
N SER A 207 6.92 -1.64 -8.39
CA SER A 207 7.70 -0.55 -7.79
C SER A 207 8.08 0.56 -8.76
N GLY A 208 8.60 1.69 -8.26
CA GLY A 208 9.08 2.79 -9.10
C GLY A 208 7.99 3.38 -10.01
N ILE A 209 6.77 3.48 -9.50
CA ILE A 209 5.66 4.21 -10.11
C ILE A 209 5.38 5.41 -9.19
N PRO A 210 5.67 6.65 -9.62
CA PRO A 210 5.49 7.83 -8.78
C PRO A 210 4.03 8.08 -8.40
N ASN A 211 3.81 8.62 -7.20
CA ASN A 211 2.48 8.97 -6.68
C ASN A 211 1.81 10.15 -7.43
N ASN A 212 2.60 10.91 -8.19
CA ASN A 212 2.17 12.09 -8.95
C ASN A 212 2.13 11.85 -10.47
N LEU A 213 2.22 10.59 -10.90
CA LEU A 213 2.06 10.22 -12.30
C LEU A 213 0.64 10.59 -12.76
N ASP A 214 0.52 11.16 -13.96
CA ASP A 214 -0.80 11.46 -14.53
C ASP A 214 -1.59 10.18 -14.83
N ASP A 215 -2.92 10.27 -14.80
CA ASP A 215 -3.79 9.11 -14.93
C ASP A 215 -3.63 8.35 -16.26
N PRO A 216 -3.46 9.02 -17.43
CA PRO A 216 -3.15 8.34 -18.69
C PRO A 216 -1.86 7.51 -18.63
N GLU A 217 -0.76 8.07 -18.14
CA GLU A 217 0.53 7.38 -18.07
C GLU A 217 0.51 6.24 -17.04
N PHE A 218 -0.11 6.46 -15.87
CA PHE A 218 -0.34 5.41 -14.89
C PHE A 218 -1.14 4.25 -15.48
N SER A 219 -2.26 4.55 -16.15
CA SER A 219 -3.12 3.56 -16.77
C SER A 219 -2.39 2.79 -17.86
N ARG A 220 -1.60 3.47 -18.72
CA ARG A 220 -0.79 2.83 -19.76
C ARG A 220 0.16 1.79 -19.15
N ILE A 221 0.94 2.19 -18.15
CA ILE A 221 1.95 1.32 -17.52
C ILE A 221 1.32 0.10 -16.86
N ILE A 222 0.28 0.31 -16.05
CA ILE A 222 -0.40 -0.78 -15.36
C ILE A 222 -1.00 -1.76 -16.37
N ASN A 223 -1.64 -1.26 -17.44
CA ASN A 223 -2.24 -2.11 -18.47
C ASN A 223 -1.21 -2.85 -19.33
N GLU A 224 0.00 -2.32 -19.50
CA GLU A 224 1.10 -2.97 -20.24
C GLU A 224 1.82 -4.05 -19.44
N ILE A 225 1.97 -3.86 -18.12
CA ILE A 225 2.75 -4.76 -17.23
C ILE A 225 1.90 -5.95 -16.79
N THR A 226 0.70 -5.69 -16.30
CA THR A 226 -0.17 -6.71 -15.69
C THR A 226 -0.45 -7.96 -16.55
N PRO A 227 -0.57 -7.92 -17.89
CA PRO A 227 -0.82 -9.12 -18.69
C PRO A 227 0.45 -9.95 -18.89
N LYS A 228 1.63 -9.42 -18.57
CA LYS A 228 2.91 -10.15 -18.63
C LYS A 228 3.22 -10.89 -17.33
N LEU A 229 2.50 -10.60 -16.24
CA LEU A 229 2.71 -11.23 -14.94
C LEU A 229 2.04 -12.60 -14.91
N ALA A 230 2.71 -13.60 -14.34
CA ALA A 230 2.14 -14.92 -14.13
C ALA A 230 0.79 -14.81 -13.39
N GLU A 231 -0.21 -15.53 -13.90
CA GLU A 231 -1.59 -15.40 -13.46
C GLU A 231 -1.77 -15.87 -12.00
N GLN A 232 -1.20 -17.01 -11.64
CA GLN A 232 -1.31 -17.61 -10.32
C GLN A 232 -0.55 -16.85 -9.21
N LYS A 233 0.25 -15.85 -9.55
CA LYS A 233 1.08 -15.11 -8.60
C LYS A 233 0.37 -13.86 -8.05
N LEU A 234 0.71 -13.51 -6.80
CA LEU A 234 0.19 -12.33 -6.13
C LEU A 234 0.77 -11.05 -6.73
N ARG A 235 -0.05 -10.01 -6.86
CA ARG A 235 0.32 -8.70 -7.41
C ARG A 235 0.04 -7.61 -6.39
N TYR A 236 1.09 -6.93 -5.94
CA TYR A 236 1.03 -5.83 -4.98
C TYR A 236 1.51 -4.52 -5.61
N LEU A 237 0.75 -3.45 -5.42
CA LEU A 237 1.08 -2.10 -5.88
C LEU A 237 1.35 -1.17 -4.67
N PRO A 238 2.63 -0.89 -4.35
CA PRO A 238 3.04 -0.02 -3.23
C PRO A 238 3.01 1.48 -3.58
N ALA A 239 1.91 1.99 -4.11
CA ALA A 239 1.81 3.40 -4.54
C ALA A 239 0.71 4.14 -3.80
N ALA A 240 0.91 5.43 -3.51
CA ALA A 240 -0.13 6.30 -2.98
C ALA A 240 -1.02 6.78 -4.12
N LEU A 241 -2.08 6.01 -4.39
CA LEU A 241 -2.96 6.21 -5.54
C LEU A 241 -4.10 7.19 -5.26
N SER A 242 -4.53 7.89 -6.31
CA SER A 242 -5.86 8.48 -6.36
C SER A 242 -6.94 7.38 -6.35
N PHE A 243 -8.20 7.77 -6.16
CA PHE A 243 -9.33 6.83 -6.26
C PHE A 243 -9.41 6.18 -7.65
N ASP A 244 -9.26 6.98 -8.71
CA ASP A 244 -9.34 6.49 -10.09
C ASP A 244 -8.18 5.54 -10.43
N GLN A 245 -6.97 5.88 -9.98
CA GLN A 245 -5.80 5.02 -10.15
C GLN A 245 -5.95 3.70 -9.39
N MET A 246 -6.53 3.73 -8.18
CA MET A 246 -6.87 2.52 -7.43
C MET A 246 -7.82 1.63 -8.23
N LEU A 247 -8.89 2.19 -8.80
CA LEU A 247 -9.82 1.42 -9.65
C LEU A 247 -9.11 0.85 -10.88
N VAL A 248 -8.32 1.65 -11.60
CA VAL A 248 -7.55 1.19 -12.77
C VAL A 248 -6.64 0.00 -12.42
N ALA A 249 -5.94 0.06 -11.27
CA ALA A 249 -5.08 -1.02 -10.82
C ALA A 249 -5.86 -2.32 -10.54
N ILE A 250 -6.99 -2.23 -9.83
CA ILE A 250 -7.83 -3.41 -9.55
C ILE A 250 -8.36 -4.02 -10.85
N LEU A 251 -8.87 -3.17 -11.74
CA LEU A 251 -9.44 -3.61 -13.01
C LEU A 251 -8.39 -4.23 -13.94
N ALA A 252 -7.13 -3.82 -13.83
CA ALA A 252 -6.01 -4.45 -14.51
C ALA A 252 -5.50 -5.74 -13.84
N GLY A 253 -6.07 -6.12 -12.69
CA GLY A 253 -5.80 -7.38 -11.99
C GLY A 253 -4.73 -7.31 -10.92
N VAL A 254 -4.55 -6.15 -10.26
CA VAL A 254 -3.75 -6.02 -9.03
C VAL A 254 -4.56 -6.50 -7.82
N ASP A 255 -3.95 -7.28 -6.93
CA ASP A 255 -4.65 -7.94 -5.81
C ASP A 255 -4.53 -7.19 -4.48
N LEU A 256 -3.38 -6.57 -4.23
CA LEU A 256 -3.12 -5.80 -3.01
C LEU A 256 -2.75 -4.38 -3.39
N ILE A 257 -3.44 -3.40 -2.81
CA ILE A 257 -3.20 -1.98 -3.09
C ILE A 257 -2.86 -1.28 -1.80
N ASP A 258 -1.67 -0.70 -1.79
CA ASP A 258 -1.29 0.25 -0.77
C ASP A 258 -2.11 1.53 -0.90
N SER A 259 -2.62 2.06 0.21
CA SER A 259 -3.28 3.36 0.18
C SER A 259 -3.21 4.09 1.51
N ASN A 260 -2.68 5.32 1.44
CA ASN A 260 -2.81 6.33 2.48
C ASN A 260 -3.96 7.29 2.22
N LEU A 261 -4.83 7.03 1.24
CA LEU A 261 -5.91 7.95 0.84
C LEU A 261 -6.85 8.26 2.01
N ALA A 262 -7.24 7.24 2.77
CA ALA A 262 -8.09 7.40 3.95
C ALA A 262 -7.42 8.29 5.01
N ALA A 263 -6.15 8.03 5.31
CA ALA A 263 -5.32 8.79 6.24
C ALA A 263 -5.17 10.26 5.82
N LYS A 264 -4.73 10.49 4.58
CA LYS A 264 -4.56 11.82 3.99
C LYS A 264 -5.87 12.60 3.96
N LYS A 265 -7.00 11.96 3.64
CA LYS A 265 -8.31 12.64 3.61
C LYS A 265 -8.78 12.99 5.02
N ALA A 266 -8.61 12.09 5.99
CA ALA A 266 -8.97 12.35 7.38
C ALA A 266 -8.16 13.50 7.99
N ALA A 267 -6.84 13.54 7.77
CA ALA A 267 -5.97 14.63 8.21
C ALA A 267 -6.35 15.99 7.60
N ASN A 268 -6.93 15.98 6.39
CA ASN A 268 -7.44 17.18 5.72
C ASN A 268 -8.95 17.43 5.98
N GLY A 269 -9.51 16.89 7.07
CA GLY A 269 -10.91 17.14 7.44
C GLY A 269 -11.94 16.62 6.42
N THR A 270 -11.54 15.67 5.56
CA THR A 270 -12.33 15.22 4.42
C THR A 270 -12.86 13.80 4.65
N ALA A 271 -14.17 13.63 4.60
CA ALA A 271 -14.82 12.32 4.65
C ALA A 271 -15.06 11.76 3.24
N LEU A 272 -14.65 10.53 3.01
CA LEU A 272 -14.95 9.78 1.79
C LEU A 272 -16.38 9.25 1.83
N VAL A 273 -17.14 9.45 0.76
CA VAL A 273 -18.52 8.98 0.60
C VAL A 273 -18.67 8.27 -0.75
N ASN A 274 -19.83 7.64 -1.00
CA ASN A 274 -20.06 6.82 -2.19
C ASN A 274 -18.90 5.83 -2.46
N GLN A 275 -18.53 5.04 -1.44
CA GLN A 275 -17.42 4.08 -1.49
C GLN A 275 -16.06 4.70 -1.90
N GLY A 276 -15.86 5.99 -1.65
CA GLY A 276 -14.63 6.71 -1.95
C GLY A 276 -14.64 7.49 -3.24
N ALA A 277 -15.69 7.33 -4.06
CA ALA A 277 -15.82 8.00 -5.35
C ALA A 277 -16.02 9.52 -5.20
N SER A 278 -16.61 9.97 -4.09
CA SER A 278 -16.79 11.39 -3.78
C SER A 278 -16.43 11.72 -2.33
N ALA A 279 -16.42 13.01 -1.99
CA ALA A 279 -15.88 13.48 -0.72
C ALA A 279 -16.66 14.66 -0.14
N LEU A 280 -16.79 14.69 1.18
CA LEU A 280 -17.31 15.81 1.96
C LEU A 280 -16.18 16.51 2.70
N HIS A 281 -16.00 17.80 2.43
CA HIS A 281 -15.01 18.66 3.08
C HIS A 281 -15.60 19.24 4.37
N LEU A 282 -15.45 18.52 5.49
CA LEU A 282 -16.14 18.84 6.75
C LEU A 282 -15.57 20.07 7.45
N ASP A 283 -14.47 20.63 6.97
CA ASP A 283 -13.92 21.93 7.37
C ASP A 283 -14.75 23.12 6.84
N ARG A 284 -15.68 22.89 5.90
CA ARG A 284 -16.49 23.96 5.29
C ARG A 284 -17.63 24.42 6.21
N GLU A 285 -17.83 25.74 6.29
CA GLU A 285 -18.82 26.41 7.16
C GLU A 285 -20.26 25.91 7.01
N HIS A 286 -20.67 25.45 5.82
CA HIS A 286 -22.05 24.96 5.63
C HIS A 286 -22.37 23.71 6.46
N PHE A 287 -21.35 22.97 6.94
CA PHE A 287 -21.54 21.84 7.85
C PHE A 287 -21.73 22.26 9.31
N ARG A 288 -21.50 23.52 9.69
CA ARG A 288 -21.54 24.00 11.08
C ARG A 288 -22.81 23.66 11.85
N PHE A 289 -23.94 23.59 11.16
CA PHE A 289 -25.24 23.26 11.75
C PHE A 289 -25.90 22.03 11.10
N ASP A 290 -25.16 21.24 10.31
CA ASP A 290 -25.66 20.02 9.69
C ASP A 290 -25.76 18.88 10.74
N SER A 291 -26.97 18.61 11.21
CA SER A 291 -27.25 17.57 12.20
C SER A 291 -27.22 16.15 11.65
N GLN A 292 -27.05 15.97 10.33
CA GLN A 292 -26.98 14.64 9.72
C GLN A 292 -25.63 13.98 9.99
N VAL A 293 -25.60 12.64 10.03
CA VAL A 293 -24.35 11.87 9.98
C VAL A 293 -23.69 11.97 8.60
N ILE A 294 -22.43 11.55 8.47
CA ILE A 294 -21.71 11.55 7.18
C ILE A 294 -22.52 10.80 6.11
N ASP A 295 -22.93 9.57 6.40
CA ASP A 295 -23.73 8.73 5.51
C ASP A 295 -24.65 7.82 6.35
N ARG A 296 -25.97 7.87 6.08
CA ARG A 296 -26.99 7.10 6.81
C ARG A 296 -26.97 5.61 6.49
N GLN A 297 -26.38 5.21 5.37
CA GLN A 297 -26.22 3.81 4.97
C GLN A 297 -24.85 3.25 5.34
N CYS A 298 -23.98 4.06 5.97
CA CYS A 298 -22.67 3.63 6.41
C CYS A 298 -22.76 2.94 7.77
N ALA A 299 -22.25 1.71 7.83
CA ALA A 299 -22.20 0.91 9.05
C ALA A 299 -20.88 1.09 9.84
N CYS A 300 -20.08 2.12 9.52
CA CYS A 300 -18.90 2.43 10.32
C CYS A 300 -19.31 2.93 11.71
N ILE A 301 -18.42 2.75 12.69
CA ILE A 301 -18.69 3.14 14.09
C ILE A 301 -19.01 4.62 14.23
N THR A 302 -18.38 5.48 13.41
CA THR A 302 -18.62 6.94 13.43
C THR A 302 -20.06 7.28 13.05
N CYS A 303 -20.57 6.69 11.95
CA CYS A 303 -21.94 6.92 11.49
C CYS A 303 -22.97 6.23 12.40
N GLN A 304 -22.70 5.00 12.85
CA GLN A 304 -23.60 4.25 13.72
C GLN A 304 -23.76 4.88 15.11
N ALA A 305 -22.70 5.47 15.65
CA ALA A 305 -22.77 6.23 16.91
C ALA A 305 -23.59 7.53 16.79
N GLY A 306 -23.95 7.94 15.57
CA GLY A 306 -24.76 9.13 15.34
C GLY A 306 -23.99 10.45 15.39
N TYR A 307 -22.66 10.43 15.23
CA TYR A 307 -21.88 11.67 15.17
C TYR A 307 -22.30 12.52 13.97
N SER A 308 -22.82 13.72 14.25
CA SER A 308 -23.27 14.63 13.22
C SER A 308 -22.11 15.30 12.48
N ARG A 309 -22.35 15.73 11.24
CA ARG A 309 -21.41 16.52 10.45
C ARG A 309 -21.08 17.85 11.13
N ALA A 310 -22.02 18.46 11.86
CA ALA A 310 -21.77 19.65 12.68
C ALA A 310 -20.75 19.41 13.80
N LEU A 311 -20.88 18.29 14.52
CA LEU A 311 -19.90 17.94 15.55
C LEU A 311 -18.54 17.63 14.92
N LEU A 312 -18.51 16.87 13.83
CA LEU A 312 -17.27 16.58 13.11
C LEU A 312 -16.61 17.86 12.59
N HIS A 313 -17.37 18.77 11.98
CA HIS A 313 -16.89 20.09 11.57
C HIS A 313 -16.25 20.85 12.72
N SER A 314 -16.92 20.91 13.89
CA SER A 314 -16.36 21.56 15.08
C SER A 314 -15.08 20.90 15.57
N LEU A 315 -15.01 19.56 15.59
CA LEU A 315 -13.79 18.85 16.00
C LEU A 315 -12.63 19.09 15.04
N ILE A 316 -12.90 19.05 13.73
CA ILE A 316 -11.89 19.24 12.68
C ILE A 316 -11.36 20.67 12.65
N THR A 317 -12.25 21.67 12.69
CA THR A 317 -11.85 23.09 12.70
C THR A 317 -11.10 23.50 13.96
N ASN A 318 -11.30 22.77 15.07
CA ASN A 318 -10.53 22.92 16.30
C ASN A 318 -9.26 22.05 16.35
N HIS A 319 -8.88 21.40 15.25
CA HIS A 319 -7.72 20.50 15.17
C HIS A 319 -7.72 19.40 16.23
N SER A 320 -8.90 18.88 16.56
CA SER A 320 -9.06 17.83 17.55
C SER A 320 -8.60 16.49 16.99
N PHE A 321 -7.65 15.86 17.69
CA PHE A 321 -7.21 14.48 17.42
C PHE A 321 -8.40 13.51 17.28
N TYR A 322 -9.41 13.68 18.12
CA TYR A 322 -10.59 12.81 18.12
C TYR A 322 -11.42 12.96 16.83
N GLY A 323 -11.53 14.18 16.29
CA GLY A 323 -12.22 14.42 15.01
C GLY A 323 -11.52 13.69 13.86
N GLU A 324 -10.20 13.82 13.77
CA GLU A 324 -9.41 13.11 12.76
C GLU A 324 -9.50 11.59 12.92
N GLN A 325 -9.48 11.08 14.15
CA GLN A 325 -9.63 9.66 14.45
C GLN A 325 -11.00 9.10 13.98
N LEU A 326 -12.08 9.86 14.16
CA LEU A 326 -13.42 9.49 13.70
C LEU A 326 -13.52 9.49 12.17
N LEU A 327 -12.91 10.47 11.49
CA LEU A 327 -12.85 10.50 10.03
C LEU A 327 -11.99 9.37 9.46
N LEU A 328 -10.88 9.04 10.12
CA LEU A 328 -10.02 7.96 9.70
C LEU A 328 -10.75 6.60 9.74
N GLN A 329 -11.47 6.32 10.83
CA GLN A 329 -12.29 5.12 10.95
C GLN A 329 -13.36 5.04 9.85
N HIS A 330 -14.05 6.15 9.59
CA HIS A 330 -15.04 6.24 8.52
C HIS A 330 -14.40 6.00 7.13
N ASN A 331 -13.29 6.68 6.82
CA ASN A 331 -12.64 6.60 5.52
C ASN A 331 -12.07 5.21 5.24
N LEU A 332 -11.43 4.56 6.23
CA LEU A 332 -10.93 3.19 6.09
C LEU A 332 -12.08 2.20 5.87
N PHE A 333 -13.19 2.35 6.61
CA PHE A 333 -14.37 1.52 6.41
C PHE A 333 -14.96 1.71 5.01
N THR A 334 -15.07 2.95 4.54
CA THR A 334 -15.58 3.28 3.21
C THR A 334 -14.74 2.65 2.10
N LEU A 335 -13.41 2.76 2.17
CA LEU A 335 -12.54 2.13 1.16
C LEU A 335 -12.54 0.60 1.28
N ASN A 336 -12.68 0.02 2.48
CA ASN A 336 -12.82 -1.42 2.61
C ASN A 336 -14.16 -1.93 2.04
N LYS A 337 -15.24 -1.14 2.16
CA LYS A 337 -16.53 -1.42 1.52
C LYS A 337 -16.39 -1.47 -0.01
N LEU A 338 -15.62 -0.55 -0.61
CA LEU A 338 -15.28 -0.59 -2.04
C LEU A 338 -14.65 -1.92 -2.43
N MET A 339 -13.62 -2.37 -1.68
CA MET A 339 -12.96 -3.65 -1.94
C MET A 339 -13.95 -4.82 -1.89
N SER A 340 -14.83 -4.82 -0.88
CA SER A 340 -15.86 -5.86 -0.75
C SER A 340 -16.88 -5.85 -1.89
N SER A 341 -17.31 -4.66 -2.33
CA SER A 341 -18.23 -4.51 -3.45
C SER A 341 -17.60 -4.92 -4.77
N LEU A 342 -16.33 -4.59 -5.01
CA LEU A 342 -15.56 -5.05 -6.16
C LEU A 342 -15.40 -6.56 -6.17
N ARG A 343 -15.04 -7.18 -5.03
CA ARG A 343 -15.00 -8.64 -4.90
C ARG A 343 -16.31 -9.28 -5.34
N GLN A 344 -17.44 -8.72 -4.91
CA GLN A 344 -18.73 -9.28 -5.29
C GLN A 344 -19.12 -9.02 -6.75
N ALA A 345 -18.80 -7.85 -7.29
CA ALA A 345 -19.02 -7.56 -8.71
C ALA A 345 -18.21 -8.52 -9.60
N ILE A 346 -16.95 -8.80 -9.25
CA ILE A 346 -16.10 -9.77 -9.94
C ILE A 346 -16.68 -11.18 -9.84
N LYS A 347 -17.11 -11.60 -8.63
CA LYS A 347 -17.74 -12.92 -8.41
C LYS A 347 -18.97 -13.14 -9.30
N ASN A 348 -19.72 -12.08 -9.59
CA ASN A 348 -20.97 -12.12 -10.35
C ASN A 348 -20.84 -11.74 -11.84
N TYR A 349 -19.64 -11.47 -12.36
CA TYR A 349 -19.43 -10.94 -13.72
C TYR A 349 -20.18 -9.61 -13.99
N GLN A 350 -20.19 -8.72 -12.99
CA GLN A 350 -20.87 -7.42 -13.02
C GLN A 350 -19.90 -6.25 -12.82
N THR A 351 -18.59 -6.46 -12.97
CA THR A 351 -17.56 -5.46 -12.63
C THR A 351 -17.77 -4.17 -13.41
N LYS A 352 -18.01 -4.27 -14.71
CA LYS A 352 -18.24 -3.10 -15.58
C LYS A 352 -19.45 -2.28 -15.15
N ASN A 353 -20.59 -2.93 -14.88
CA ASN A 353 -21.81 -2.25 -14.48
C ASN A 353 -21.63 -1.55 -13.13
N PHE A 354 -21.03 -2.25 -12.16
CA PHE A 354 -20.72 -1.69 -10.84
C PHE A 354 -19.86 -0.43 -10.94
N VAL A 355 -18.78 -0.46 -11.73
CA VAL A 355 -17.89 0.70 -11.90
C VAL A 355 -18.62 1.85 -12.60
N GLN A 356 -19.44 1.58 -13.61
CA GLN A 356 -20.23 2.61 -14.29
C GLN A 356 -21.20 3.30 -13.33
N GLU A 357 -21.93 2.54 -12.52
CA GLU A 357 -22.84 3.09 -11.49
C GLU A 357 -22.08 3.89 -10.42
N LEU A 358 -20.91 3.40 -10.00
CA LEU A 358 -20.07 4.06 -9.00
C LEU A 358 -19.61 5.44 -9.48
N LEU A 359 -19.17 5.53 -10.75
CA LEU A 359 -18.66 6.76 -11.36
C LEU A 359 -19.77 7.74 -11.78
N GLN A 360 -20.95 7.26 -12.14
CA GLN A 360 -22.11 8.13 -12.45
C GLN A 360 -22.63 8.88 -11.21
N ASN A 361 -22.38 8.34 -10.02
CA ASN A 361 -22.81 8.90 -8.74
C ASN A 361 -21.71 9.73 -8.04
N GLN A 362 -20.68 10.18 -8.77
CA GLN A 362 -19.60 11.02 -8.23
C GLN A 362 -20.03 12.46 -7.94
#